data_AF-A0AAD9E0G5-F1
#
_entry.id   AF-A0AAD9E0G5-F1
#
_cell.length_a   1.000
_cell.length_b   1.000
_cell.length_c   1.000
_cell.angle_alpha   90.00
_cell.angle_beta   90.00
_cell.angle_gamma   90.00
#
_symmetry.space_group_name_H-M   'P 1'
#
loop_
_entity.id
_entity.type
_entity.pdbx_description
1 polymer ?
#
loop_
_entity_poly.entity_id
_entity_poly.type
_entity_poly.pdbx_seq_one_letter_code
_entity_poly.pdbx_strand_id
1 'polypeptide(L)'
;MGTITDDEVIRKRLLIDGDGAGDDRRINLLLKSFTKWCHSNVTPEEGFTQYQRMLGTLAQCEFSMGKTLLVYDMNLKEMENYEKIYTDIEQSIIAAHEKIAECKKEIQRAKRIRKNRQEYDALAKVIQQHPDRHETMKQLKALDKELHQLSQIKENVEDKLELRKKQFHVLLSTIQELQQTLENDENDDASQESLMENGD
;
A
#
# COMPACT_ATOMS: atom_id res chain seq x y z
N MET A 1 50.39 3.15 -26.58
CA MET A 1 50.77 3.66 -25.25
C MET A 1 49.78 3.06 -24.27
N GLY A 2 50.10 1.90 -23.68
CA GLY A 2 49.22 1.25 -22.73
C GLY A 2 49.07 2.11 -21.49
N THR A 3 47.83 2.38 -21.09
CA THR A 3 47.50 3.03 -19.82
C THR A 3 48.03 2.14 -18.71
N ILE A 4 49.13 2.53 -18.06
CA ILE A 4 49.64 1.85 -16.87
C ILE A 4 48.50 1.92 -15.86
N THR A 5 47.92 0.76 -15.51
CA THR A 5 46.85 0.69 -14.52
C THR A 5 47.42 1.03 -13.15
N ASP A 6 46.62 1.64 -12.27
CA ASP A 6 47.09 2.02 -10.92
C ASP A 6 47.70 0.84 -10.17
N ASP A 7 47.19 -0.37 -10.39
CA ASP A 7 47.75 -1.64 -9.89
C ASP A 7 49.18 -1.91 -10.39
N GLU A 8 49.52 -1.58 -11.64
CA GLU A 8 50.89 -1.72 -12.14
C GLU A 8 51.83 -0.68 -11.54
N VAL A 9 51.35 0.54 -11.29
CA VAL A 9 52.13 1.59 -10.63
C VAL A 9 52.40 1.19 -9.18
N ILE A 10 51.38 0.74 -8.46
CA ILE A 10 51.47 0.29 -7.07
C ILE A 10 52.39 -0.93 -6.97
N ARG A 11 52.24 -1.91 -7.87
CA ARG A 11 53.11 -3.10 -7.92
C ARG A 11 54.57 -2.74 -8.20
N LYS A 12 54.85 -1.84 -9.14
CA LYS A 12 56.22 -1.35 -9.42
C LYS A 12 56.80 -0.57 -8.25
N ARG A 13 55.99 0.27 -7.58
CA ARG A 13 56.40 1.03 -6.40
C ARG A 13 56.76 0.10 -5.24
N LEU A 14 55.90 -0.87 -4.94
CA LEU A 14 56.13 -1.88 -3.92
C LEU A 14 57.32 -2.79 -4.23
N LEU A 15 57.58 -3.11 -5.50
CA LEU A 15 58.79 -3.84 -5.89
C LEU A 15 60.06 -3.00 -5.69
N ILE A 16 60.02 -1.70 -5.98
CA ILE A 16 61.17 -0.80 -5.83
C ILE A 16 61.46 -0.51 -4.35
N ASP A 17 60.41 -0.30 -3.55
CA ASP A 17 60.53 -0.01 -2.11
C ASP A 17 60.71 -1.30 -1.27
N GLY A 18 60.22 -2.45 -1.75
CA GLY A 18 60.28 -3.75 -1.06
C GLY A 18 61.58 -4.53 -1.23
N ASP A 19 62.42 -4.21 -2.22
CA ASP A 19 63.68 -4.91 -2.49
C ASP A 19 64.87 -4.39 -1.65
N GLY A 20 64.63 -3.53 -0.65
CA GLY A 20 65.67 -3.04 0.27
C GLY A 20 66.82 -2.28 -0.40
N ALA A 21 66.74 -2.01 -1.71
CA ALA A 21 67.86 -1.60 -2.55
C ALA A 21 68.46 -0.23 -2.19
N GLY A 22 67.75 0.58 -1.39
CA GLY A 22 68.25 1.83 -0.83
C GLY A 22 69.00 1.64 0.48
N ASP A 23 68.36 1.03 1.48
CA ASP A 23 68.90 0.89 2.84
C ASP A 23 69.95 -0.21 2.95
N ASP A 24 69.71 -1.38 2.38
CA ASP A 24 70.71 -2.46 2.34
C ASP A 24 71.98 -2.00 1.63
N ARG A 25 71.84 -1.27 0.52
CA ARG A 25 72.97 -0.65 -0.19
C ARG A 25 73.69 0.39 0.67
N ARG A 26 72.96 1.25 1.40
CA ARG A 26 73.55 2.25 2.31
C ARG A 26 74.32 1.59 3.45
N ILE A 27 73.77 0.56 4.07
CA ILE A 27 74.40 -0.21 5.16
C ILE A 27 75.65 -0.93 4.63
N ASN A 28 75.56 -1.56 3.46
CA ASN A 28 76.71 -2.19 2.81
C ASN A 28 77.82 -1.19 2.45
N LEU A 29 77.47 0.03 2.02
CA LEU A 29 78.43 1.11 1.76
C LEU A 29 79.08 1.62 3.06
N LEU A 30 78.31 1.76 4.14
CA LEU A 30 78.82 2.11 5.46
C LEU A 30 79.82 1.07 5.95
N LEU A 31 79.48 -0.23 5.85
CA LEU A 31 80.36 -1.34 6.23
C LEU A 31 81.67 -1.36 5.44
N LYS A 32 81.60 -1.17 4.11
CA LYS A 32 82.81 -1.07 3.27
C LYS A 32 83.66 0.15 3.61
N SER A 33 83.02 1.29 3.88
CA SER A 33 83.72 2.53 4.27
C SER A 33 84.41 2.39 5.62
N PHE A 34 83.74 1.76 6.60
CA PHE A 34 84.30 1.45 7.91
C PHE A 34 85.49 0.50 7.81
N THR A 35 85.32 -0.60 7.06
CA THR A 35 86.41 -1.58 6.85
C THR A 35 87.61 -0.92 6.18
N LYS A 36 87.40 -0.06 5.18
CA LYS A 36 88.48 0.69 4.53
C LYS A 36 89.16 1.65 5.50
N TRP A 37 88.39 2.38 6.29
CA TRP A 37 88.90 3.34 7.28
C TRP A 37 89.80 2.66 8.33
N CYS A 38 89.41 1.49 8.84
CA CYS A 38 90.19 0.72 9.82
C CYS A 38 91.56 0.25 9.31
N HIS A 39 91.71 0.02 8.00
CA HIS A 39 92.93 -0.50 7.39
C HIS A 39 93.74 0.58 6.64
N SER A 40 93.36 1.84 6.77
CA SER A 40 93.92 2.94 5.99
C SER A 40 94.98 3.73 6.76
N ASN A 41 96.19 3.86 6.20
CA ASN A 41 97.27 4.69 6.76
C ASN A 41 97.14 6.14 6.26
N VAL A 42 95.99 6.76 6.50
CA VAL A 42 95.68 8.11 6.03
C VAL A 42 96.10 9.16 7.05
N THR A 43 96.28 10.40 6.61
CA THR A 43 96.52 11.53 7.50
C THR A 43 95.37 11.69 8.51
N PRO A 44 95.63 12.18 9.73
CA PRO A 44 94.58 12.36 10.76
C PRO A 44 93.39 13.19 10.29
N GLU A 45 93.61 14.18 9.43
CA GLU A 45 92.58 15.08 8.89
C GLU A 45 91.65 14.38 7.89
N GLU A 46 92.21 13.55 7.00
CA GLU A 46 91.43 12.74 6.07
C GLU A 46 90.68 11.61 6.80
N GLY A 47 91.30 11.01 7.82
CA GLY A 47 90.67 10.03 8.70
C GLY A 47 89.45 10.60 9.42
N PHE A 48 89.56 11.83 9.96
CA PHE A 48 88.43 12.52 10.60
C PHE A 48 87.30 12.85 9.61
N THR A 49 87.64 13.28 8.39
CA THR A 49 86.65 13.55 7.34
C THR A 49 85.86 12.30 6.95
N GLN A 50 86.53 11.15 6.83
CA GLN A 50 85.88 9.87 6.55
C GLN A 50 84.97 9.43 7.70
N TYR A 51 85.41 9.62 8.95
CA TYR A 51 84.60 9.35 10.14
C TYR A 51 83.30 10.18 10.16
N GLN A 52 83.36 11.48 9.89
CA GLN A 52 82.17 12.34 9.80
C GLN A 52 81.20 11.89 8.71
N ARG A 53 81.70 11.44 7.55
CA ARG A 53 80.85 10.88 6.48
C ARG A 53 80.16 9.58 6.90
N MET A 54 80.85 8.71 7.64
CA MET A 54 80.25 7.48 8.17
C MET A 54 79.15 7.80 9.20
N LEU A 55 79.37 8.75 10.10
CA LEU A 55 78.34 9.22 11.03
C LEU A 55 77.11 9.77 10.31
N GLY A 56 77.32 10.59 9.27
CA GLY A 56 76.21 11.10 8.45
C GLY A 56 75.43 9.99 7.75
N THR A 57 76.11 8.94 7.28
CA THR A 57 75.46 7.77 6.66
C THR A 57 74.68 6.95 7.69
N LEU A 58 75.21 6.77 8.91
CA LEU A 58 74.53 6.10 10.00
C LEU A 58 73.25 6.83 10.41
N ALA A 59 73.32 8.15 10.59
CA ALA A 59 72.15 8.97 10.92
C ALA A 59 71.04 8.89 9.86
N GLN A 60 71.40 8.79 8.57
CA GLN A 60 70.44 8.56 7.50
C GLN A 60 69.78 7.18 7.57
N CYS A 61 70.52 6.14 7.97
CA CYS A 61 69.96 4.80 8.16
C CYS A 61 68.98 4.76 9.34
N GLU A 62 69.34 5.40 10.46
CA GLU A 62 68.46 5.53 11.64
C GLU A 62 67.17 6.28 11.30
N PHE A 63 67.27 7.38 10.56
CA PHE A 63 66.10 8.13 10.10
C PHE A 63 65.20 7.29 9.18
N SER A 64 65.79 6.55 8.23
CA SER A 64 65.04 5.67 7.33
C SER A 64 64.29 4.60 8.10
N MET A 65 64.94 3.97 9.08
CA MET A 65 64.32 2.97 9.96
C MET A 65 63.12 3.56 10.73
N GLY A 66 63.30 4.74 11.35
CA GLY A 66 62.22 5.42 12.07
C GLY A 66 61.04 5.77 11.16
N LYS A 67 61.30 6.20 9.93
CA LYS A 67 60.27 6.45 8.93
C LYS A 67 59.49 5.19 8.57
N THR A 68 60.17 4.06 8.37
CA THR A 68 59.52 2.79 8.03
C THR A 68 58.58 2.32 9.14
N LEU A 69 58.97 2.46 10.41
CA LEU A 69 58.10 2.16 11.55
C LEU A 69 56.83 3.03 11.56
N LEU A 70 56.98 4.34 11.32
CA LEU A 70 55.82 5.24 11.25
C LEU A 70 54.87 4.90 10.10
N VAL A 71 55.41 4.52 8.93
CA VAL A 71 54.61 4.07 7.78
C VAL A 71 53.89 2.76 8.10
N TYR A 72 54.56 1.83 8.78
CA TYR A 72 53.95 0.59 9.23
C TYR A 72 52.77 0.84 10.18
N ASP A 73 52.96 1.69 11.20
CA ASP A 73 51.90 2.05 12.15
C ASP A 73 50.73 2.77 11.46
N MET A 74 51.02 3.62 10.47
CA MET A 74 50.01 4.27 9.65
C MET A 74 49.19 3.23 8.85
N ASN A 75 49.86 2.27 8.21
CA ASN A 75 49.20 1.21 7.44
C ASN A 75 48.31 0.33 8.32
N LEU A 76 48.73 0.01 9.56
CA LEU A 76 47.89 -0.72 10.50
C LEU A 76 46.58 0.04 10.81
N LYS A 77 46.68 1.34 11.07
CA LYS A 77 45.51 2.20 11.32
C LYS A 77 44.60 2.31 10.09
N GLU A 78 45.18 2.39 8.89
CA GLU A 78 44.40 2.37 7.65
C GLU A 78 43.66 1.04 7.48
N MET A 79 44.31 -0.08 7.79
CA MET A 79 43.69 -1.40 7.71
C MET A 79 42.50 -1.52 8.66
N GLU A 80 42.65 -1.08 9.92
CA GLU A 80 41.54 -1.01 10.89
C GLU A 80 40.40 -0.10 10.41
N ASN A 81 40.72 1.01 9.74
CA ASN A 81 39.72 1.91 9.20
C ASN A 81 38.96 1.26 8.03
N TYR A 82 39.65 0.55 7.15
CA TYR A 82 39.00 -0.18 6.07
C TYR A 82 38.08 -1.28 6.60
N GLU A 83 38.49 -2.03 7.62
CA GLU A 83 37.61 -3.03 8.26
C GLU A 83 36.31 -2.39 8.79
N LYS A 84 36.41 -1.23 9.44
CA LYS A 84 35.22 -0.47 9.91
C LYS A 84 34.32 -0.07 8.74
N ILE A 85 34.89 0.50 7.69
CA ILE A 85 34.14 0.89 6.48
C ILE A 85 33.45 -0.32 5.86
N TYR A 86 34.11 -1.48 5.79
CA TYR A 86 33.50 -2.73 5.31
C TYR A 86 32.28 -3.12 6.15
N THR A 87 32.42 -3.11 7.48
CA THR A 87 31.28 -3.44 8.37
C THR A 87 30.13 -2.44 8.25
N ASP A 88 30.42 -1.15 8.09
CA ASP A 88 29.40 -0.11 7.93
C ASP A 88 28.64 -0.27 6.60
N ILE A 89 29.37 -0.60 5.52
CA ILE A 89 28.77 -0.89 4.22
C ILE A 89 27.87 -2.12 4.31
N GLU A 90 28.32 -3.20 4.97
CA GLU A 90 27.52 -4.42 5.14
C GLU A 90 26.23 -4.14 5.92
N GLN A 91 26.31 -3.40 7.02
CA GLN A 91 25.13 -2.98 7.79
C GLN A 91 24.17 -2.11 6.95
N SER A 92 24.70 -1.17 6.18
CA SER A 92 23.91 -0.34 5.26
C SER A 92 23.18 -1.17 4.20
N ILE A 93 23.86 -2.20 3.65
CA ILE A 93 23.26 -3.13 2.70
C ILE A 93 22.11 -3.92 3.35
N ILE A 94 22.30 -4.43 4.57
CA ILE A 94 21.26 -5.16 5.31
C ILE A 94 20.04 -4.24 5.54
N ALA A 95 20.27 -3.02 6.05
CA ALA A 95 19.21 -2.05 6.28
C ALA A 95 18.45 -1.67 4.99
N ALA A 96 19.16 -1.57 3.85
CA ALA A 96 18.54 -1.33 2.56
C ALA A 96 17.64 -2.50 2.12
N HIS A 97 18.07 -3.75 2.33
CA HIS A 97 17.25 -4.93 2.04
C HIS A 97 15.98 -4.98 2.90
N GLU A 98 16.07 -4.64 4.18
CA GLU A 98 14.92 -4.55 5.06
C GLU A 98 13.91 -3.50 4.60
N LYS A 99 14.38 -2.29 4.25
CA LYS A 99 13.54 -1.23 3.68
C LYS A 99 12.85 -1.68 2.39
N ILE A 100 13.56 -2.37 1.50
CA ILE A 100 12.96 -2.91 0.27
C ILE A 100 11.85 -3.92 0.60
N ALA A 101 12.07 -4.79 1.59
CA ALA A 101 11.07 -5.77 2.02
C ALA A 101 9.82 -5.09 2.60
N GLU A 102 9.99 -4.02 3.36
CA GLU A 102 8.89 -3.22 3.91
C GLU A 102 8.11 -2.49 2.80
N CYS A 103 8.79 -1.77 1.91
CA CYS A 103 8.14 -1.09 0.78
C CYS A 103 7.35 -2.07 -0.11
N LYS A 104 7.84 -3.30 -0.30
CA LYS A 104 7.10 -4.35 -1.03
C LYS A 104 5.78 -4.70 -0.33
N LYS A 105 5.77 -4.83 1.00
CA LYS A 105 4.55 -5.09 1.79
C LYS A 105 3.58 -3.92 1.69
N GLU A 106 4.07 -2.69 1.80
CA GLU A 106 3.26 -1.48 1.66
C GLU A 106 2.60 -1.38 0.29
N ILE A 107 3.35 -1.64 -0.79
CA ILE A 107 2.82 -1.67 -2.16
C ILE A 107 1.70 -2.70 -2.28
N GLN A 108 1.86 -3.90 -1.72
CA GLN A 108 0.81 -4.91 -1.75
C GLN A 108 -0.45 -4.45 -1.02
N ARG A 109 -0.30 -3.80 0.15
CA ARG A 109 -1.42 -3.23 0.90
C ARG A 109 -2.10 -2.12 0.10
N ALA A 110 -1.34 -1.20 -0.49
CA ALA A 110 -1.86 -0.12 -1.32
C ALA A 110 -2.62 -0.63 -2.54
N LYS A 111 -2.12 -1.69 -3.20
CA LYS A 111 -2.83 -2.36 -4.31
C LYS A 111 -4.17 -2.94 -3.87
N ARG A 112 -4.24 -3.59 -2.70
CA ARG A 112 -5.51 -4.09 -2.16
C ARG A 112 -6.50 -2.96 -1.88
N ILE A 113 -6.05 -1.88 -1.24
CA ILE A 113 -6.89 -0.71 -0.96
C ILE A 113 -7.42 -0.11 -2.26
N ARG A 114 -6.57 0.03 -3.29
CA ARG A 114 -6.99 0.52 -4.61
C ARG A 114 -8.04 -0.38 -5.25
N LYS A 115 -7.87 -1.70 -5.19
CA LYS A 115 -8.85 -2.66 -5.71
C LYS A 115 -10.20 -2.50 -4.99
N ASN A 116 -10.20 -2.47 -3.66
CA ASN A 116 -11.43 -2.29 -2.88
C ASN A 116 -12.11 -0.96 -3.21
N ARG A 117 -11.35 0.12 -3.39
CA ARG A 117 -11.89 1.42 -3.79
C ARG A 117 -12.55 1.37 -5.17
N GLN A 118 -11.93 0.68 -6.13
CA GLN A 118 -12.53 0.49 -7.46
C GLN A 118 -13.83 -0.32 -7.38
N GLU A 119 -13.90 -1.34 -6.53
CA GLU A 119 -15.13 -2.11 -6.29
C GLU A 119 -16.24 -1.24 -5.67
N TYR A 120 -15.90 -0.40 -4.69
CA TYR A 120 -16.84 0.57 -4.12
C TYR A 120 -17.33 1.59 -5.15
N ASP A 121 -16.44 2.15 -5.96
CA ASP A 121 -16.79 3.11 -7.01
C ASP A 121 -17.69 2.45 -8.08
N ALA A 122 -17.42 1.20 -8.44
CA ALA A 122 -18.25 0.44 -9.38
C ALA A 122 -19.66 0.21 -8.81
N LEU A 123 -19.76 -0.22 -7.55
CA LEU A 123 -21.06 -0.42 -6.90
C LEU A 123 -21.82 0.90 -6.73
N ALA A 124 -21.14 1.99 -6.35
CA ALA A 124 -21.72 3.31 -6.24
C ALA A 124 -22.31 3.80 -7.57
N LYS A 125 -21.61 3.55 -8.69
CA LYS A 125 -22.14 3.85 -10.03
C LYS A 125 -23.42 3.08 -10.35
N VAL A 126 -23.50 1.80 -9.97
CA VAL A 126 -24.73 1.00 -10.15
C VAL A 126 -25.86 1.55 -9.27
N ILE A 127 -25.57 1.88 -8.00
CA ILE A 127 -26.56 2.47 -7.08
C ILE A 127 -27.10 3.80 -7.63
N GLN A 128 -26.25 4.64 -8.21
CA GLN A 128 -26.64 5.91 -8.81
C GLN A 128 -27.58 5.79 -10.03
N GLN A 129 -27.69 4.60 -10.65
CA GLN A 129 -28.66 4.36 -11.72
C GLN A 129 -30.08 4.19 -11.18
N HIS A 130 -30.24 3.94 -9.87
CA HIS A 130 -31.53 3.81 -9.22
C HIS A 130 -32.00 5.16 -8.63
N PRO A 131 -33.33 5.38 -8.57
CA PRO A 131 -33.87 6.62 -8.02
C PRO A 131 -33.54 6.78 -6.53
N ASP A 132 -33.56 8.01 -6.06
CA ASP A 132 -33.26 8.30 -4.67
C ASP A 132 -34.27 7.59 -3.74
N ARG A 133 -33.74 6.97 -2.68
CA ARG A 133 -34.53 6.18 -1.74
C ARG A 133 -35.56 7.05 -1.01
N HIS A 134 -35.20 8.28 -0.66
CA HIS A 134 -36.08 9.18 0.08
C HIS A 134 -37.24 9.64 -0.80
N GLU A 135 -36.96 9.98 -2.06
CA GLU A 135 -38.00 10.31 -3.04
C GLU A 135 -38.95 9.14 -3.29
N THR A 136 -38.40 7.95 -3.52
CA THR A 136 -39.19 6.72 -3.74
C THR A 136 -40.08 6.41 -2.52
N MET A 137 -39.56 6.58 -1.30
CA MET A 137 -40.34 6.40 -0.07
C MET A 137 -41.47 7.43 0.07
N LYS A 138 -41.25 8.66 -0.36
CA LYS A 138 -42.29 9.71 -0.34
C LYS A 138 -43.42 9.38 -1.31
N GLN A 139 -43.08 8.91 -2.52
CA GLN A 139 -44.06 8.46 -3.51
C GLN A 139 -44.86 7.25 -3.00
N LEU A 140 -44.19 6.26 -2.40
CA LEU A 140 -44.85 5.11 -1.78
C LEU A 140 -45.88 5.51 -0.73
N LYS A 141 -45.52 6.43 0.18
CA LYS A 141 -46.45 6.94 1.20
C LYS A 141 -47.65 7.67 0.61
N ALA A 142 -47.45 8.40 -0.49
CA ALA A 142 -48.54 9.09 -1.18
C ALA A 142 -49.50 8.08 -1.82
N LEU A 143 -48.96 7.07 -2.54
CA LEU A 143 -49.74 6.00 -3.14
C LEU A 143 -50.52 5.19 -2.11
N ASP A 144 -49.92 4.89 -0.97
CA ASP A 144 -50.56 4.12 0.11
C ASP A 144 -51.76 4.86 0.71
N LYS A 145 -51.63 6.19 0.86
CA LYS A 145 -52.73 7.06 1.28
C LYS A 145 -53.86 7.08 0.25
N GLU A 146 -53.52 7.17 -1.04
CA GLU A 146 -54.49 7.16 -2.13
C GLU A 146 -55.23 5.81 -2.22
N LEU A 147 -54.51 4.69 -2.05
CA LEU A 147 -55.09 3.35 -1.96
C LEU A 147 -56.08 3.23 -0.81
N HIS A 148 -55.73 3.73 0.38
CA HIS A 148 -56.64 3.75 1.52
C HIS A 148 -57.92 4.54 1.22
N GLN A 149 -57.78 5.72 0.59
CA GLN A 149 -58.92 6.54 0.20
C GLN A 149 -59.81 5.84 -0.82
N LEU A 150 -59.22 5.24 -1.86
CA LEU A 150 -59.96 4.48 -2.88
C LEU A 150 -60.65 3.26 -2.29
N SER A 151 -60.02 2.55 -1.35
CA SER A 151 -60.62 1.42 -0.64
C SER A 151 -61.85 1.87 0.15
N GLN A 152 -61.75 2.98 0.87
CA GLN A 152 -62.87 3.53 1.64
C GLN A 152 -64.01 4.01 0.72
N ILE A 153 -63.69 4.61 -0.44
CA ILE A 153 -64.70 4.99 -1.44
C ILE A 153 -65.38 3.74 -2.00
N LYS A 154 -64.62 2.69 -2.32
CA LYS A 154 -65.16 1.42 -2.82
C LYS A 154 -66.14 0.82 -1.81
N GLU A 155 -65.74 0.70 -0.55
CA GLU A 155 -66.58 0.18 0.54
C GLU A 155 -67.88 0.99 0.65
N ASN A 156 -67.79 2.33 0.67
CA ASN A 156 -68.96 3.21 0.69
C ASN A 156 -69.90 3.02 -0.51
N VAL A 157 -69.36 2.73 -1.70
CA VAL A 157 -70.16 2.48 -2.91
C VAL A 157 -70.81 1.09 -2.85
N GLU A 158 -70.10 0.08 -2.36
CA GLU A 158 -70.64 -1.26 -2.12
C GLU A 158 -71.79 -1.22 -1.12
N ASP A 159 -71.64 -0.49 -0.01
CA ASP A 159 -72.69 -0.27 0.99
C ASP A 159 -73.92 0.41 0.38
N LYS A 160 -73.72 1.46 -0.42
CA LYS A 160 -74.82 2.14 -1.14
C LYS A 160 -75.52 1.21 -2.12
N LEU A 161 -74.76 0.41 -2.86
CA LEU A 161 -75.32 -0.56 -3.81
C LEU A 161 -76.15 -1.60 -3.06
N GLU A 162 -75.67 -2.11 -1.93
CA GLU A 162 -76.38 -3.09 -1.13
C GLU A 162 -77.65 -2.50 -0.51
N LEU A 163 -77.60 -1.26 -0.02
CA LEU A 163 -78.78 -0.54 0.42
C LEU A 163 -79.82 -0.40 -0.69
N ARG A 164 -79.40 -0.04 -1.92
CA ARG A 164 -80.31 0.03 -3.07
C ARG A 164 -80.89 -1.33 -3.44
N LYS A 165 -80.11 -2.42 -3.40
CA LYS A 165 -80.62 -3.79 -3.60
C LYS A 165 -81.70 -4.14 -2.58
N LYS A 166 -81.48 -3.81 -1.29
CA LYS A 166 -82.47 -4.00 -0.21
C LYS A 166 -83.75 -3.19 -0.46
N GLN A 167 -83.62 -1.91 -0.85
CA GLN A 167 -84.76 -1.05 -1.20
C GLN A 167 -85.56 -1.59 -2.40
N PHE A 168 -84.87 -2.05 -3.46
CA PHE A 168 -85.52 -2.68 -4.60
C PHE A 168 -86.25 -3.97 -4.22
N HIS A 169 -85.68 -4.77 -3.34
CA HIS A 169 -86.31 -5.99 -2.85
C HIS A 169 -87.62 -5.67 -2.10
N VAL A 170 -87.61 -4.68 -1.20
CA VAL A 170 -88.82 -4.22 -0.51
C VAL A 170 -89.88 -3.75 -1.51
N LEU A 171 -89.50 -2.92 -2.49
CA LEU A 171 -90.44 -2.47 -3.53
C LEU A 171 -91.04 -3.65 -4.30
N LEU A 172 -90.22 -4.63 -4.70
CA LEU A 172 -90.68 -5.81 -5.42
C LEU A 172 -91.65 -6.63 -4.57
N SER A 173 -91.36 -6.83 -3.29
CA SER A 173 -92.27 -7.49 -2.35
C SER A 173 -93.61 -6.75 -2.23
N THR A 174 -93.58 -5.41 -2.11
CA THR A 174 -94.85 -4.63 -2.07
C THR A 174 -95.65 -4.73 -3.36
N ILE A 175 -94.98 -4.78 -4.53
CA ILE A 175 -95.65 -4.99 -5.82
C ILE A 175 -96.28 -6.39 -5.85
N GLN A 176 -95.56 -7.42 -5.41
CA GLN A 176 -96.09 -8.79 -5.34
C GLN A 176 -97.29 -8.90 -4.38
N GLU A 177 -97.22 -8.25 -3.21
CA GLU A 177 -98.33 -8.20 -2.25
C GLU A 177 -99.56 -7.48 -2.84
N LEU A 178 -99.36 -6.36 -3.54
CA LEU A 178 -100.43 -5.66 -4.24
C LEU A 178 -101.03 -6.50 -5.37
N GLN A 179 -100.18 -7.19 -6.17
CA GLN A 179 -100.65 -8.13 -7.19
C GLN A 179 -101.48 -9.26 -6.57
N GLN A 180 -101.02 -9.82 -5.46
CA GLN A 180 -101.74 -10.86 -4.75
C GLN A 180 -103.06 -10.37 -4.14
N THR A 181 -103.11 -9.11 -3.68
CA THR A 181 -104.35 -8.49 -3.21
C THR A 181 -105.33 -8.28 -4.36
N LEU A 182 -104.87 -7.78 -5.51
CA LEU A 182 -105.69 -7.65 -6.71
C LEU A 182 -106.20 -8.99 -7.23
N GLU A 183 -105.36 -10.03 -7.26
CA GLU A 183 -105.78 -11.40 -7.62
C GLU A 183 -106.80 -11.97 -6.62
N ASN A 184 -106.67 -11.65 -5.33
CA ASN A 184 -107.65 -12.05 -4.32
C ASN A 184 -108.99 -11.29 -4.49
N ASP A 185 -108.95 -9.99 -4.77
CA ASP A 185 -110.14 -9.17 -5.02
C ASP A 185 -110.87 -9.62 -6.30
N GLU A 186 -110.15 -9.97 -7.38
CA GLU A 186 -110.73 -10.55 -8.60
C GLU A 186 -111.38 -11.92 -8.35
N ASN A 187 -110.79 -12.76 -7.48
CA ASN A 187 -111.36 -14.04 -7.09
C ASN A 187 -112.58 -13.88 -6.15
N ASP A 188 -112.62 -12.85 -5.30
CA ASP A 188 -113.75 -12.53 -4.44
C ASP A 188 -114.93 -11.93 -5.24
N ASP A 189 -114.68 -11.09 -6.25
CA ASP A 189 -115.71 -10.60 -7.18
C ASP A 189 -116.30 -11.74 -8.04
N ALA A 190 -115.47 -12.66 -8.53
CA ALA A 190 -115.94 -13.87 -9.23
C ALA A 190 -116.77 -14.80 -8.32
N SER A 191 -116.45 -14.82 -7.02
CA SER A 191 -117.21 -15.58 -6.01
C SER A 191 -118.55 -14.90 -5.67
N GLN A 192 -118.61 -13.56 -5.64
CA GLN A 192 -119.85 -12.81 -5.41
C GLN A 192 -120.81 -12.82 -6.61
N GLU A 193 -120.32 -12.77 -7.86
CA GLU A 193 -121.18 -12.97 -9.04
C GLU A 193 -121.81 -14.38 -9.06
N SER A 194 -121.08 -15.42 -8.62
CA SER A 194 -121.61 -16.80 -8.53
C SER A 194 -122.65 -17.02 -7.42
N LEU A 195 -122.65 -16.18 -6.37
CA LEU A 195 -123.65 -16.20 -5.29
C LEU A 195 -124.91 -15.38 -5.62
N MET A 196 -124.82 -14.37 -6.50
CA MET A 196 -126.00 -13.61 -6.94
C MET A 196 -126.79 -14.32 -8.06
N GLU A 197 -126.22 -15.30 -8.75
CA GLU A 197 -126.93 -16.09 -9.78
C GLU A 197 -127.69 -17.33 -9.23
N ASN A 198 -127.53 -17.67 -7.93
CA ASN A 198 -128.13 -18.88 -7.33
C ASN A 198 -128.95 -18.62 -6.04
N GLY A 199 -129.77 -17.56 -6.03
CA GLY A 199 -130.61 -17.21 -4.88
C GLY A 199 -131.97 -16.62 -5.26
N ASP A 200 -132.72 -17.33 -6.12
CA ASP A 200 -134.17 -17.22 -6.33
C ASP A 200 -134.84 -18.50 -5.79
#